data_AF-Q47TK6-F1
#
_entry.id   AF-Q47TK6-F1
#
_cell.length_a   1.000
_cell.length_b   1.000
_cell.length_c   1.000
_cell.angle_alpha   90.00
_cell.angle_beta   90.00
_cell.angle_gamma   90.00
#
_symmetry.space_group_name_H-M   'P 1'
#
loop_
_entity.id
_entity.type
_entity.pdbx_description
1 polymer ?
#
loop_
_entity_poly.entity_id
_entity_poly.type
_entity_poly.pdbx_seq_one_letter_code
_entity_poly.pdbx_strand_id
1 'polypeptide(L)'
;MSGPRERDPGLQPERTLLSWQRTLFLLAVVTLLYLRVPPEDTLAGTVGQLIAVGILFGTSTVLAVHLQKRWRQTDHGRRADGSLRPPAPLARPWALVAVSLAVLGISVIAIVSAFPA
;
A
#
# COMPACT_ATOMS: atom_id res chain seq x y z
N MET A 1 8.27 -17.71 35.77
CA MET A 1 7.29 -16.61 35.65
C MET A 1 7.88 -15.56 34.71
N SER A 2 7.55 -15.61 33.42
CA SER A 2 8.01 -14.61 32.44
C SER A 2 7.21 -13.33 32.65
N GLY A 3 7.87 -12.27 33.12
CA GLY A 3 7.26 -10.95 33.30
C GLY A 3 6.66 -10.42 32.00
N PRO A 4 5.74 -9.44 32.07
CA PRO A 4 5.12 -8.84 30.89
C PRO A 4 6.24 -8.44 29.92
N ARG A 5 6.27 -9.04 28.72
CA ARG A 5 7.25 -8.68 27.69
C ARG A 5 7.07 -7.19 27.41
N GLU A 6 7.96 -6.38 27.95
CA GLU A 6 7.99 -4.95 27.74
C GLU A 6 8.06 -4.72 26.23
N ARG A 7 6.94 -4.26 25.68
CA ARG A 7 6.73 -4.17 24.24
C ARG A 7 7.54 -2.97 23.78
N ASP A 8 8.79 -3.21 23.38
CA ASP A 8 9.75 -2.19 22.94
C ASP A 8 9.08 -1.14 22.03
N PRO A 9 8.68 0.03 22.58
CA PRO A 9 7.86 0.99 21.86
C PRO A 9 8.62 1.60 20.67
N GLY A 10 9.95 1.63 20.79
CA GLY A 10 10.86 2.15 19.76
C GLY A 10 10.96 1.27 18.50
N LEU A 11 10.67 -0.03 18.58
CA LEU A 11 10.76 -0.96 17.44
C LEU A 11 9.48 -1.07 16.61
N GLN A 12 8.34 -0.58 17.12
CA GLN A 12 7.06 -0.65 16.41
C GLN A 12 7.01 0.20 15.12
N PRO A 13 7.61 1.41 15.08
CA PRO A 13 7.67 2.21 13.85
C PRO A 13 8.42 1.52 12.71
N GLU A 14 9.59 0.94 13.00
CA GLU A 14 10.42 0.25 12.00
C GLU A 14 9.70 -0.99 11.44
N ARG A 15 9.07 -1.78 12.32
CA ARG A 15 8.26 -2.94 11.90
C ARG A 15 7.08 -2.53 11.01
N THR A 16 6.47 -1.40 11.31
CA THR A 16 5.36 -0.89 10.48
C THR A 16 5.88 -0.45 9.11
N LEU A 17 7.02 0.24 9.04
CA LEU A 17 7.66 0.61 7.77
C LEU A 17 7.99 -0.62 6.90
N LEU A 18 8.61 -1.65 7.48
CA LEU A 18 8.90 -2.90 6.77
C LEU A 18 7.62 -3.57 6.25
N SER A 19 6.55 -3.59 7.05
CA SER A 19 5.27 -4.15 6.58
C SER A 19 4.68 -3.38 5.40
N TRP A 20 4.78 -2.05 5.40
CA TRP A 20 4.32 -1.22 4.28
C TRP A 20 5.20 -1.34 3.04
N GLN A 21 6.53 -1.49 3.19
CA GLN A 21 7.43 -1.78 2.08
C GLN A 21 7.07 -3.11 1.41
N ARG A 22 6.75 -4.14 2.20
CA ARG A 22 6.28 -5.43 1.69
C ARG A 22 4.94 -5.28 0.96
N THR A 23 4.01 -4.48 1.47
CA THR A 23 2.75 -4.19 0.76
C THR A 23 3.00 -3.48 -0.57
N LEU A 24 3.90 -2.50 -0.61
CA LEU A 24 4.28 -1.81 -1.85
C LEU A 24 4.91 -2.75 -2.88
N PHE A 25 5.81 -3.62 -2.44
CA PHE A 25 6.41 -4.63 -3.32
C PHE A 25 5.36 -5.59 -3.87
N LEU A 26 4.42 -6.02 -3.03
CA LEU A 26 3.32 -6.88 -3.46
C LEU A 26 2.41 -6.18 -4.47
N LEU A 27 2.04 -4.90 -4.25
CA LEU A 27 1.28 -4.11 -5.21
C LEU A 27 2.03 -3.96 -6.54
N ALA A 28 3.33 -3.71 -6.50
CA ALA A 28 4.16 -3.61 -7.70
C ALA A 28 4.20 -4.93 -8.48
N VAL A 29 4.42 -6.06 -7.78
CA VAL A 29 4.40 -7.40 -8.39
C VAL A 29 3.04 -7.69 -9.02
N VAL A 30 1.92 -7.43 -8.31
CA VAL A 30 0.58 -7.64 -8.85
C VAL A 30 0.33 -6.75 -10.08
N THR A 31 0.78 -5.50 -10.07
CA THR A 31 0.70 -4.61 -11.24
C THR A 31 1.44 -5.20 -12.44
N LEU A 32 2.67 -5.69 -12.22
CA LEU A 32 3.47 -6.33 -13.27
C LEU A 32 2.84 -7.63 -13.78
N LEU A 33 2.23 -8.42 -12.90
CA LEU A 33 1.49 -9.62 -13.29
C LEU A 33 0.32 -9.25 -14.21
N TYR A 34 -0.47 -8.23 -13.88
CA TYR A 34 -1.54 -7.73 -14.75
C TYR A 34 -1.01 -7.24 -16.10
N LEU A 35 0.17 -6.62 -16.16
CA LEU A 35 0.79 -6.21 -17.43
C LEU A 35 1.38 -7.39 -18.23
N ARG A 36 1.73 -8.48 -17.54
CA ARG A 36 2.32 -9.67 -18.17
C ARG A 36 1.27 -10.57 -18.83
N VAL A 37 0.03 -10.52 -18.36
CA VAL A 37 -1.09 -11.26 -18.96
C VAL A 37 -1.46 -10.59 -20.29
N PRO A 38 -1.56 -11.35 -21.39
CA PRO A 38 -1.99 -10.78 -22.67
C PRO A 38 -3.38 -10.15 -22.55
N PRO A 39 -3.67 -9.09 -23.34
CA PRO A 39 -4.97 -8.45 -23.32
C PRO A 39 -6.08 -9.45 -23.66
N GLU A 40 -7.18 -9.37 -22.92
CA GLU A 40 -8.37 -10.21 -23.13
C GLU A 40 -8.95 -10.02 -24.54
N ASP A 41 -9.51 -11.08 -25.11
CA ASP A 41 -10.10 -11.08 -26.47
C ASP A 41 -11.29 -10.11 -26.62
N THR A 42 -11.87 -9.67 -25.49
CA THR A 42 -12.96 -8.69 -25.46
C THR A 42 -12.45 -7.29 -25.14
N LEU A 43 -13.06 -6.29 -25.78
CA LEU A 43 -12.79 -4.87 -25.48
C LEU A 43 -13.03 -4.57 -23.99
N ALA A 44 -14.10 -5.14 -23.41
CA ALA A 44 -14.43 -4.98 -22.00
C ALA A 44 -13.36 -5.55 -21.07
N GLY A 45 -12.81 -6.73 -21.38
CA GLY A 45 -11.71 -7.33 -20.64
C GLY A 45 -10.42 -6.52 -20.71
N THR A 46 -10.04 -6.06 -21.92
CA THR A 46 -8.85 -5.21 -22.11
C THR A 46 -8.98 -3.89 -21.36
N VAL A 47 -10.14 -3.22 -21.43
CA VAL A 47 -10.39 -1.96 -20.70
C VAL A 47 -10.37 -2.21 -19.19
N GLY A 48 -11.01 -3.28 -18.71
CA GLY A 48 -10.98 -3.66 -17.30
C GLY A 48 -9.56 -3.89 -16.77
N GLN A 49 -8.73 -4.62 -17.54
CA GLN A 49 -7.32 -4.85 -17.22
C GLN A 49 -6.53 -3.55 -17.10
N LEU A 50 -6.69 -2.61 -18.03
CA LEU A 50 -6.03 -1.30 -17.99
C LEU A 50 -6.46 -0.47 -16.78
N ILE A 51 -7.75 -0.47 -16.43
CA ILE A 51 -8.25 0.22 -15.24
C ILE A 51 -7.66 -0.41 -13.97
N ALA A 52 -7.62 -1.74 -13.88
CA ALA A 52 -7.03 -2.45 -12.73
C ALA A 52 -5.53 -2.11 -12.56
N VAL A 53 -4.76 -2.09 -13.65
CA VAL A 53 -3.36 -1.65 -13.65
C VAL A 53 -3.24 -0.20 -13.17
N GLY A 54 -4.09 0.70 -13.67
CA GLY A 54 -4.10 2.11 -13.27
C GLY A 54 -4.37 2.30 -11.77
N ILE A 55 -5.35 1.58 -11.22
CA ILE A 55 -5.70 1.61 -9.79
C ILE A 55 -4.53 1.10 -8.94
N LEU A 56 -3.94 -0.04 -9.30
CA LEU A 56 -2.81 -0.64 -8.59
C LEU A 56 -1.58 0.28 -8.60
N PHE A 57 -1.23 0.78 -9.78
CA PHE A 57 -0.08 1.66 -9.96
C PHE A 57 -0.28 3.00 -9.23
N GLY A 58 -1.47 3.59 -9.35
CA GLY A 58 -1.83 4.83 -8.65
C GLY A 58 -1.76 4.67 -7.14
N THR A 59 -2.38 3.61 -6.60
CA THR A 59 -2.38 3.34 -5.16
C THR A 59 -0.97 3.06 -4.63
N SER A 60 -0.18 2.26 -5.35
CA SER A 60 1.22 2.00 -5.02
C SER A 60 2.05 3.30 -5.00
N THR A 61 1.89 4.17 -6.00
CA THR A 61 2.61 5.45 -6.08
C THR A 61 2.24 6.38 -4.94
N VAL A 62 0.94 6.52 -4.63
CA VAL A 62 0.47 7.37 -3.51
C VAL A 62 1.02 6.87 -2.17
N LEU A 63 0.98 5.56 -1.91
CA LEU A 63 1.55 4.98 -0.70
C LEU A 63 3.07 5.16 -0.64
N ALA A 64 3.78 4.95 -1.75
CA ALA A 64 5.24 5.09 -1.80
C ALA A 64 5.67 6.53 -1.52
N VAL A 65 5.03 7.51 -2.15
CA VAL A 65 5.28 8.94 -1.91
C VAL A 65 4.95 9.32 -0.47
N HIS A 66 3.84 8.82 0.09
CA HIS A 66 3.47 9.08 1.47
C HIS A 66 4.52 8.55 2.46
N LEU A 67 4.97 7.31 2.26
CA LEU A 67 6.01 6.68 3.07
C LEU A 67 7.34 7.44 2.97
N GLN A 68 7.78 7.78 1.76
CA GLN A 68 9.03 8.52 1.54
C GLN A 68 9.01 9.91 2.16
N LYS A 69 7.92 10.66 1.96
CA LYS A 69 7.75 12.01 2.53
C LYS A 69 7.84 11.96 4.05
N ARG A 70 7.18 10.96 4.65
CA ARG A 70 7.20 10.77 6.10
C ARG A 70 8.57 10.36 6.60
N TRP A 71 9.23 9.40 5.94
CA TRP A 71 10.56 8.95 6.34
C TRP A 71 11.57 10.12 6.34
N ARG A 72 11.55 10.96 5.29
CA ARG A 72 12.35 12.19 5.22
C ARG A 72 12.02 13.18 6.34
N GLN A 73 10.73 13.38 6.65
CA GLN A 73 10.30 14.24 7.77
C GLN A 73 10.75 13.70 9.14
N THR A 74 10.83 12.38 9.30
CA THR A 74 11.28 11.78 10.56
C THR A 74 12.80 11.82 10.72
N ASP A 75 13.55 11.62 9.63
CA ASP A 75 15.02 11.65 9.65
C ASP A 75 15.59 13.07 9.80
N HIS A 76 14.95 14.08 9.21
CA HIS A 76 15.35 15.49 9.38
C HIS A 76 14.70 16.16 10.61
N GLY A 77 13.51 15.74 11.02
CA GLY A 77 12.80 16.32 12.17
C GLY A 77 13.35 15.90 13.54
N ARG A 78 13.98 14.72 13.65
CA ARG A 78 14.51 14.21 14.93
C ARG A 78 15.87 14.80 15.33
N ARG A 79 16.58 15.44 14.40
CA ARG A 79 17.83 16.15 14.71
C ARG A 79 17.60 17.55 15.28
N ALA A 80 16.44 18.15 15.03
CA ALA A 80 16.20 19.57 15.34
C ALA A 80 15.48 19.82 16.67
N ASP A 81 14.70 18.87 17.19
CA ASP A 81 13.89 19.10 18.39
C ASP A 81 13.90 17.84 19.27
N GLY A 82 14.55 17.91 20.43
CA GLY A 82 14.63 16.86 21.46
C GLY A 82 13.29 16.49 22.12
N SER A 83 12.19 16.83 21.47
CA SER A 83 10.81 16.59 21.87
C SER A 83 10.46 15.09 21.73
N LEU A 84 10.32 14.42 22.88
CA LEU A 84 9.74 13.08 23.07
C LEU A 84 8.24 13.04 22.69
N ARG A 85 7.84 13.51 21.49
CA ARG A 85 6.48 13.27 21.01
C ARG A 85 6.39 11.86 20.43
N PRO A 86 5.45 11.01 20.90
CA PRO A 86 5.27 9.68 20.36
C PRO A 86 5.11 9.76 18.84
N PRO A 87 5.86 8.97 18.04
CA PRO A 87 5.64 8.92 16.62
C PRO A 87 4.17 8.55 16.37
N ALA A 88 3.39 9.46 15.77
CA ALA A 88 2.01 9.18 15.42
C ALA A 88 1.92 7.86 14.62
N PRO A 89 0.78 7.14 14.59
CA PRO A 89 0.70 5.87 13.88
C PRO A 89 1.17 5.97 12.42
N LEU A 90 2.07 5.07 12.00
CA LEU A 90 2.57 4.98 10.62
C LEU A 90 1.46 4.62 9.62
N ALA A 91 0.57 3.73 10.03
CA ALA A 91 -0.66 3.42 9.33
C ALA A 91 -1.70 4.49 9.64
N ARG A 92 -1.79 5.53 8.80
CA ARG A 92 -2.97 6.41 8.84
C ARG A 92 -4.19 5.64 8.33
N PRO A 93 -5.38 5.82 8.93
CA PRO A 93 -6.59 5.09 8.56
C PRO A 93 -6.94 5.23 7.07
N TRP A 94 -6.65 6.38 6.44
CA TRP A 94 -6.88 6.58 5.01
C TRP A 94 -6.07 5.62 4.13
N ALA A 95 -4.86 5.21 4.54
CA ALA A 95 -4.03 4.32 3.72
C ALA A 95 -4.61 2.90 3.69
N LEU A 96 -5.17 2.45 4.81
CA LEU A 96 -5.92 1.19 4.88
C LEU A 96 -7.18 1.27 4.01
N VAL A 97 -7.93 2.37 4.09
CA VAL A 97 -9.11 2.59 3.26
C VAL A 97 -8.76 2.60 1.77
N ALA A 98 -7.67 3.27 1.37
CA ALA A 98 -7.22 3.32 -0.01
C ALA A 98 -6.85 1.92 -0.55
N VAL A 99 -6.12 1.12 0.23
CA VAL A 99 -5.78 -0.26 -0.15
C VAL A 99 -7.05 -1.11 -0.25
N SER A 100 -7.96 -1.03 0.73
CA SER A 100 -9.22 -1.77 0.71
C SER A 100 -10.08 -1.40 -0.49
N LEU A 101 -10.19 -0.11 -0.83
CA LEU A 101 -10.93 0.36 -2.00
C LEU A 101 -10.27 -0.09 -3.31
N ALA A 102 -8.95 -0.08 -3.40
CA ALA A 102 -8.23 -0.59 -4.57
C ALA A 102 -8.53 -2.09 -4.78
N VAL A 103 -8.43 -2.90 -3.72
CA VAL A 103 -8.74 -4.34 -3.78
C VAL A 103 -10.20 -4.59 -4.15
N LEU A 104 -11.13 -3.84 -3.55
CA LEU A 104 -12.55 -3.94 -3.87
C LEU A 104 -12.83 -3.58 -5.33
N GLY A 105 -12.27 -2.47 -5.82
CA GLY A 105 -12.43 -2.02 -7.20
C GLY A 105 -11.91 -3.06 -8.21
N ILE A 106 -10.72 -3.61 -7.97
CA ILE A 106 -10.14 -4.66 -8.81
C ILE A 106 -11.01 -5.92 -8.80
N SER A 107 -11.54 -6.31 -7.64
CA SER A 107 -12.42 -7.48 -7.52
C SER A 107 -13.71 -7.30 -8.33
N VAL A 108 -14.33 -6.11 -8.26
CA VAL A 108 -15.51 -5.78 -9.05
C VAL A 108 -15.20 -5.78 -10.54
N ILE A 109 -14.10 -5.16 -10.97
CA ILE A 109 -13.69 -5.13 -12.36
C ILE A 109 -13.47 -6.54 -12.89
N ALA A 110 -12.77 -7.39 -12.13
CA ALA A 110 -12.50 -8.78 -12.50
C ALA A 110 -13.79 -9.59 -12.67
N ILE A 111 -14.77 -9.40 -11.78
CA ILE A 111 -16.08 -10.07 -11.88
C ILE A 111 -16.82 -9.60 -13.14
N VAL A 112 -16.90 -8.28 -13.36
CA VAL A 112 -17.62 -7.72 -14.53
C VAL A 112 -16.96 -8.13 -15.85
N SER A 113 -15.63 -8.18 -15.91
CA SER A 113 -14.92 -8.63 -17.12
C SER A 113 -15.07 -10.13 -17.37
N ALA A 114 -15.25 -10.95 -16.32
CA ALA A 114 -15.38 -12.39 -16.45
C ALA A 114 -16.79 -12.84 -16.90
N PHE A 115 -17.81 -12.02 -16.66
CA PHE A 115 -19.19 -12.30 -17.09
C PHE A 115 -19.67 -11.24 -18.08
N PRO A 116 -19.23 -11.29 -19.35
CA PRO A 116 -19.81 -10.46 -20.39
C PRO A 116 -21.29 -10.89 -20.57
N ALA A 117 -22.21 -9.95 -20.34
CA ALA A 117 -23.63 -10.12 -20.62
C ALA A 117 -23.93 -10.17 -22.12
#